data_AF-A0A914M352-F1
#
_entry.id   AF-A0A914M352-F1
#
_cell.length_a   1.000
_cell.length_b   1.000
_cell.length_c   1.000
_cell.angle_alpha   90.00
_cell.angle_beta   90.00
_cell.angle_gamma   90.00
#
_symmetry.space_group_name_H-M   'P 1'
#
loop_
_entity.id
_entity.type
_entity.pdbx_description
1 polymer ?
#
loop_
_entity_poly.entity_id
_entity_poly.type
_entity_poly.pdbx_seq_one_letter_code
_entity_poly.pdbx_strand_id
1 'polypeptide(L)'
;MPKASKRKFNPAVRNVPTFKKKKIKIGRHLPHLNSTNTEIKSKKIILTEQNVVNELNSSVYDKNDGKSNNTQIKSIDVIISQLSHHNENMSRTAICGVRNYFKNNLNELLRHLHKIIVKIGPLMLKELNQKSTKIEFNCLIDQICSLPSDVLNSHFQLFSAYVLTAILDVRRNIRQMAFNILILLFKRYPKLCYQKEEIFEKFLLVLDAPRRPTNDRKELLDAIYLFLVTFSTFSDNSLIWPERELKIDFSCKEQTNSTVRLLPNPNCFDFPVLYNKTDTKTSFLQKSDSLLYCCKIICPLLLSIIYEMECESDKLVNPIMSRINSTLNKLIDIAIIFIENNQKENNIKDELRNIFAPLKKCSFIIKSKKLLKRLDLISKI
;
A
#
# COMPACT_ATOMS: atom_id res chain seq x y z
N MET A 1 -73.96 22.25 -68.83
CA MET A 1 -72.70 21.62 -69.27
C MET A 1 -71.59 22.67 -69.32
N PRO A 2 -70.53 22.58 -68.51
CA PRO A 2 -69.33 23.38 -68.68
C PRO A 2 -68.24 22.62 -69.45
N LYS A 3 -67.55 23.31 -70.36
CA LYS A 3 -66.50 22.78 -71.24
C LYS A 3 -65.23 22.47 -70.45
N ALA A 4 -64.70 21.25 -70.58
CA ALA A 4 -63.41 20.86 -70.00
C ALA A 4 -62.27 21.69 -70.62
N SER A 5 -61.52 22.43 -69.79
CA SER A 5 -60.35 23.16 -70.21
C SER A 5 -59.23 22.18 -70.58
N LYS A 6 -58.77 22.20 -71.83
CA LYS A 6 -57.59 21.44 -72.26
C LYS A 6 -56.36 21.97 -71.49
N ARG A 7 -55.87 21.21 -70.50
CA ARG A 7 -54.56 21.45 -69.89
C ARG A 7 -53.52 21.37 -71.01
N LYS A 8 -52.83 22.48 -71.28
CA LYS A 8 -51.74 22.55 -72.25
C LYS A 8 -50.65 21.57 -71.80
N PHE A 9 -50.46 20.51 -72.60
CA PHE A 9 -49.43 19.50 -72.38
C PHE A 9 -48.07 20.18 -72.60
N ASN A 10 -47.28 20.34 -71.55
CA ASN A 10 -45.99 21.02 -71.62
C ASN A 10 -44.97 20.06 -72.27
N PRO A 11 -44.49 20.31 -73.51
CA PRO A 11 -43.69 19.34 -74.26
C PRO A 11 -42.28 19.13 -73.68
N ALA A 12 -41.84 19.99 -72.74
CA ALA A 12 -40.52 19.92 -72.11
C ALA A 12 -40.30 18.71 -71.19
N VAL A 13 -41.36 18.02 -70.75
CA VAL A 13 -41.24 16.82 -69.89
C VAL A 13 -40.97 15.54 -70.69
N ARG A 14 -41.22 15.53 -72.01
CA ARG A 14 -40.96 14.36 -72.87
C ARG A 14 -39.48 14.19 -73.26
N ASN A 15 -38.65 15.20 -73.05
CA ASN A 15 -37.26 15.22 -73.50
C ASN A 15 -36.24 15.15 -72.35
N VAL A 16 -36.63 14.65 -71.16
CA VAL A 16 -35.63 14.30 -70.13
C VAL A 16 -35.14 12.90 -70.46
N PRO A 17 -33.90 12.73 -70.95
CA PRO A 17 -33.39 11.41 -71.26
C PRO A 17 -33.33 10.58 -69.97
N THR A 18 -34.00 9.44 -69.98
CA THR A 18 -34.05 8.48 -68.86
C THR A 18 -32.65 8.00 -68.46
N PHE A 19 -31.70 8.01 -69.41
CA PHE A 19 -30.31 7.67 -69.20
C PHE A 19 -29.40 8.85 -69.52
N LYS A 20 -28.74 9.41 -68.50
CA LYS A 20 -27.72 10.45 -68.67
C LYS A 20 -26.34 9.81 -68.65
N LYS A 21 -25.65 9.77 -69.80
CA LYS A 21 -24.26 9.33 -69.88
C LYS A 21 -23.35 10.41 -69.28
N LYS A 22 -22.53 10.04 -68.28
CA LYS A 22 -21.52 10.94 -67.72
C LYS A 22 -20.41 11.16 -68.74
N LYS A 23 -19.98 12.40 -68.97
CA LYS A 23 -18.84 12.71 -69.86
C LYS A 23 -17.59 11.97 -69.35
N ILE A 24 -16.91 11.27 -70.26
CA ILE A 24 -15.64 10.58 -69.98
C ILE A 24 -14.60 11.66 -69.67
N LYS A 25 -13.97 11.57 -68.49
CA LYS A 25 -12.86 12.45 -68.11
C LYS A 25 -11.57 11.69 -68.36
N ILE A 26 -10.71 12.26 -69.21
CA ILE A 26 -9.40 11.71 -69.54
C ILE A 26 -8.59 11.51 -68.25
N GLY A 27 -7.95 10.35 -68.10
CA GLY A 27 -7.15 9.99 -66.91
C GLY A 27 -7.94 9.43 -65.71
N ARG A 28 -9.27 9.23 -65.82
CA ARG A 28 -10.07 8.54 -64.78
C ARG A 28 -10.64 7.23 -65.29
N HIS A 29 -10.78 6.24 -64.40
CA HIS A 29 -11.38 4.96 -64.74
C HIS A 29 -12.82 5.11 -65.24
N LEU A 30 -13.15 4.38 -66.32
CA LEU A 30 -14.47 4.39 -66.92
C LEU A 30 -15.50 3.75 -65.95
N PRO A 31 -16.60 4.44 -65.61
CA PRO A 31 -17.63 3.87 -64.76
C PRO A 31 -18.39 2.75 -65.48
N HIS A 32 -18.52 1.60 -64.85
CA HIS A 32 -19.29 0.47 -65.38
C HIS A 32 -20.76 0.65 -64.92
N LEU A 33 -21.67 0.97 -65.85
CA LEU A 33 -23.06 1.30 -65.51
C LEU A 33 -23.91 0.09 -65.12
N ASN A 34 -23.56 -1.11 -65.61
CA ASN A 34 -24.38 -2.33 -65.46
C ASN A 34 -23.66 -3.43 -64.67
N SER A 35 -22.56 -3.10 -63.99
CA SER A 35 -21.80 -4.08 -63.17
C SER A 35 -22.36 -4.14 -61.77
N THR A 36 -22.78 -5.32 -61.34
CA THR A 36 -23.11 -5.59 -59.94
C THR A 36 -21.81 -5.57 -59.11
N ASN A 37 -21.70 -4.64 -58.16
CA ASN A 37 -20.58 -4.65 -57.23
C ASN A 37 -20.76 -5.78 -56.21
N THR A 38 -19.86 -6.77 -56.21
CA THR A 38 -19.86 -7.93 -55.33
C THR A 38 -18.94 -7.78 -54.12
N GLU A 39 -18.36 -6.59 -53.89
CA GLU A 39 -17.55 -6.30 -52.71
C GLU A 39 -18.42 -6.23 -51.45
N ILE A 40 -18.63 -7.38 -50.82
CA ILE A 40 -19.36 -7.51 -49.57
C ILE A 40 -18.35 -7.50 -48.41
N LYS A 41 -18.47 -6.53 -47.50
CA LYS A 41 -17.70 -6.50 -46.25
C LYS A 41 -18.59 -6.98 -45.10
N SER A 42 -18.28 -8.16 -44.57
CA SER A 42 -18.93 -8.69 -43.37
C SER A 42 -18.03 -8.51 -42.15
N LYS A 43 -18.61 -8.11 -41.02
CA LYS A 43 -17.92 -8.00 -39.72
C LYS A 43 -18.45 -9.09 -38.78
N LYS A 44 -17.54 -9.74 -38.07
CA LYS A 44 -17.88 -10.72 -37.03
C LYS A 44 -18.37 -10.00 -35.77
N ILE A 45 -19.50 -10.43 -35.22
CA ILE A 45 -19.95 -10.04 -33.88
C ILE A 45 -19.19 -10.91 -32.88
N ILE A 46 -18.47 -10.28 -31.95
CA ILE A 46 -17.82 -10.97 -30.83
C ILE A 46 -18.68 -10.69 -29.59
N LEU A 47 -19.32 -11.72 -29.06
CA LEU A 47 -20.06 -11.65 -27.81
C LEU A 47 -19.10 -11.86 -26.64
N THR A 48 -19.36 -11.19 -25.53
CA THR A 48 -18.62 -11.40 -24.29
C THR A 48 -18.91 -12.80 -23.75
N GLU A 49 -17.86 -13.53 -23.42
CA GLU A 49 -17.98 -14.83 -22.75
C GLU A 49 -18.67 -14.64 -21.39
N GLN A 50 -19.78 -15.35 -21.21
CA GLN A 50 -20.46 -15.47 -19.93
C GLN A 50 -19.95 -16.77 -19.31
N ASN A 51 -19.35 -16.72 -18.11
CA ASN A 51 -18.71 -17.86 -17.42
C ASN A 51 -19.70 -18.94 -16.94
N VAL A 52 -20.62 -19.38 -17.80
CA VAL A 52 -21.64 -20.39 -17.51
C VAL A 52 -21.05 -21.81 -17.53
N VAL A 53 -19.96 -22.03 -18.26
CA VAL A 53 -19.34 -23.37 -18.43
C VAL A 53 -18.80 -23.95 -17.12
N ASN A 54 -18.29 -23.12 -16.20
CA ASN A 54 -17.81 -23.58 -14.89
C ASN A 54 -18.96 -24.05 -13.97
N GLU A 55 -20.18 -23.55 -14.19
CA GLU A 55 -21.36 -23.93 -13.40
C GLU A 55 -21.82 -25.35 -13.74
N LEU A 56 -21.70 -25.76 -15.01
CA LEU A 56 -22.13 -27.08 -15.50
C LEU A 56 -21.12 -28.19 -15.18
N ASN A 57 -19.82 -27.94 -15.36
CA ASN A 57 -18.79 -28.96 -15.11
C ASN A 57 -18.63 -29.32 -13.62
N SER A 58 -18.95 -28.40 -12.71
CA SER A 58 -18.88 -28.65 -11.26
C SER A 58 -20.07 -29.49 -10.76
N SER A 59 -21.21 -29.46 -11.45
CA SER A 59 -22.39 -30.28 -11.11
C SER A 59 -22.18 -31.78 -11.35
N VAL A 60 -21.16 -32.14 -12.14
CA VAL A 60 -20.83 -33.53 -12.51
C VAL A 60 -19.82 -34.16 -11.54
N TYR A 61 -19.00 -33.36 -10.83
CA TYR A 61 -17.93 -33.88 -9.97
C TYR A 61 -18.15 -33.72 -8.44
N ASP A 62 -19.19 -33.01 -8.00
CA ASP A 62 -19.38 -32.65 -6.58
C ASP A 62 -20.67 -33.24 -5.95
N LYS A 63 -20.99 -34.50 -6.29
CA LYS A 63 -22.15 -35.22 -5.71
C LYS A 63 -21.85 -36.05 -4.45
N ASN A 64 -20.60 -36.08 -3.97
CA ASN A 64 -20.20 -37.03 -2.93
C ASN A 64 -19.83 -36.44 -1.55
N ASP A 65 -19.94 -35.13 -1.32
CA ASP A 65 -19.80 -34.59 0.04
C ASP A 65 -20.94 -33.63 0.38
N GLY A 66 -21.85 -34.15 1.22
CA GLY A 66 -22.96 -33.40 1.79
C GLY A 66 -22.48 -32.35 2.77
N LYS A 67 -22.00 -31.21 2.27
CA LYS A 67 -21.91 -29.88 2.91
C LYS A 67 -21.21 -28.88 1.97
N SER A 68 -21.72 -28.69 0.76
CA SER A 68 -21.20 -27.65 -0.14
C SER A 68 -22.14 -26.44 -0.16
N ASN A 69 -21.72 -25.38 0.53
CA ASN A 69 -22.32 -24.06 0.38
C ASN A 69 -22.10 -23.63 -1.08
N ASN A 70 -23.17 -23.27 -1.80
CA ASN A 70 -23.20 -22.78 -3.18
C ASN A 70 -22.08 -21.76 -3.50
N THR A 71 -20.88 -22.23 -3.77
CA THR A 71 -19.75 -21.38 -4.14
C THR A 71 -19.42 -21.71 -5.58
N GLN A 72 -20.10 -21.01 -6.49
CA GLN A 72 -19.74 -20.95 -7.90
C GLN A 72 -18.21 -20.87 -8.02
N ILE A 73 -17.57 -21.86 -8.64
CA ILE A 73 -16.12 -21.90 -8.85
C ILE A 73 -15.78 -20.86 -9.93
N LYS A 74 -15.79 -19.58 -9.52
CA LYS A 74 -15.24 -18.48 -10.29
C LYS A 74 -13.72 -18.64 -10.28
N SER A 75 -13.09 -18.49 -11.45
CA SER A 75 -11.63 -18.42 -11.53
C SER A 75 -11.10 -17.40 -10.51
N ILE A 76 -10.00 -17.73 -9.82
CA ILE A 76 -9.44 -16.89 -8.77
C ILE A 76 -9.16 -15.46 -9.24
N ASP A 77 -8.77 -15.30 -10.51
CA ASP A 77 -8.56 -13.98 -11.13
C ASP A 77 -9.85 -13.15 -11.20
N VAL A 78 -10.99 -13.79 -11.45
CA VAL A 78 -12.31 -13.13 -11.43
C VAL A 78 -12.65 -12.70 -10.00
N ILE A 79 -12.38 -13.55 -9.00
CA ILE A 79 -12.62 -13.19 -7.60
C ILE A 79 -11.72 -12.02 -7.17
N ILE A 80 -10.44 -12.04 -7.52
CA ILE A 80 -9.49 -10.94 -7.23
C ILE A 80 -9.96 -9.64 -7.88
N SER A 81 -10.46 -9.69 -9.13
CA SER A 81 -10.99 -8.50 -9.80
C SER A 81 -12.22 -7.90 -9.09
N GLN A 82 -12.97 -8.71 -8.34
CA GLN A 82 -14.16 -8.29 -7.58
C GLN A 82 -13.84 -7.68 -6.21
N LEU A 83 -12.58 -7.72 -5.74
CA LEU A 83 -12.19 -7.11 -4.46
C LEU A 83 -12.57 -5.61 -4.40
N SER A 84 -12.30 -4.87 -5.47
CA SER A 84 -12.58 -3.44 -5.59
C SER A 84 -13.95 -3.12 -6.18
N HIS A 85 -14.93 -4.03 -6.09
CA HIS A 85 -16.28 -3.80 -6.62
C HIS A 85 -17.00 -2.65 -5.90
N HIS A 86 -17.92 -1.95 -6.57
CA HIS A 86 -18.64 -0.82 -5.98
C HIS A 86 -19.56 -1.27 -4.81
N ASN A 87 -20.27 -2.39 -4.99
CA ASN A 87 -21.10 -2.99 -3.95
C ASN A 87 -20.24 -3.65 -2.85
N GLU A 88 -20.38 -3.18 -1.61
CA GLU A 88 -19.65 -3.69 -0.44
C GLU A 88 -19.93 -5.18 -0.17
N ASN A 89 -21.16 -5.65 -0.36
CA ASN A 89 -21.48 -7.06 -0.17
C ASN A 89 -20.71 -7.95 -1.15
N MET A 90 -20.49 -7.46 -2.37
CA MET A 90 -19.72 -8.18 -3.37
C MET A 90 -18.23 -8.15 -3.07
N SER A 91 -17.70 -7.00 -2.64
CA SER A 91 -16.34 -6.92 -2.11
C SER A 91 -16.14 -7.88 -0.93
N ARG A 92 -17.08 -7.96 0.01
CA ARG A 92 -17.00 -8.86 1.17
C ARG A 92 -16.92 -10.32 0.73
N THR A 93 -17.81 -10.77 -0.15
CA THR A 93 -17.78 -12.15 -0.68
C THR A 93 -16.47 -12.43 -1.41
N ALA A 94 -15.94 -11.47 -2.17
CA ALA A 94 -14.64 -11.59 -2.83
C ALA A 94 -13.48 -11.69 -1.83
N ILE A 95 -13.47 -10.86 -0.78
CA ILE A 95 -12.46 -10.89 0.29
C ILE A 95 -12.47 -12.26 0.97
N CYS A 96 -13.64 -12.76 1.38
CA CYS A 96 -13.77 -14.08 1.98
C CYS A 96 -13.31 -15.19 1.01
N GLY A 97 -13.68 -15.09 -0.27
CA GLY A 97 -13.30 -16.04 -1.30
C GLY A 97 -11.78 -16.11 -1.49
N VAL A 98 -11.11 -14.96 -1.62
CA VAL A 98 -9.65 -14.86 -1.72
C VAL A 98 -8.97 -15.42 -0.46
N ARG A 99 -9.42 -15.01 0.73
CA ARG A 99 -8.86 -15.49 2.01
C ARG A 99 -8.94 -17.01 2.12
N ASN A 100 -10.13 -17.57 1.87
CA ASN A 100 -10.38 -19.00 1.99
C ASN A 100 -9.60 -19.81 0.94
N TYR A 101 -9.51 -19.31 -0.30
CA TYR A 101 -8.76 -19.98 -1.38
C TYR A 101 -7.26 -20.11 -1.05
N PHE A 102 -6.67 -19.05 -0.51
CA PHE A 102 -5.23 -19.02 -0.20
C PHE A 102 -4.88 -19.56 1.20
N LYS A 103 -5.86 -19.85 2.06
CA LYS A 103 -5.63 -20.36 3.42
C LYS A 103 -4.80 -21.65 3.42
N ASN A 104 -5.04 -22.52 2.44
CA ASN A 104 -4.36 -23.82 2.31
C ASN A 104 -3.32 -23.83 1.16
N ASN A 105 -3.23 -22.76 0.37
CA ASN A 105 -2.44 -22.70 -0.87
C ASN A 105 -1.50 -21.49 -0.89
N LEU A 106 -0.53 -21.45 0.04
CA LEU A 106 0.40 -20.31 0.15
C LEU A 106 1.26 -20.11 -1.11
N ASN A 107 1.63 -21.18 -1.81
CA ASN A 107 2.40 -21.07 -3.07
C ASN A 107 1.62 -20.35 -4.17
N GLU A 108 0.30 -20.55 -4.24
CA GLU A 108 -0.56 -19.84 -5.19
C GLU A 108 -0.76 -18.38 -4.79
N LEU A 109 -0.75 -18.07 -3.48
CA LEU A 109 -0.80 -16.70 -2.98
C LEU A 109 0.41 -15.91 -3.49
N LEU A 110 1.61 -16.50 -3.48
CA LEU A 110 2.82 -15.87 -4.01
C LEU A 110 2.67 -15.48 -5.49
N ARG A 111 2.06 -16.35 -6.31
CA ARG A 111 1.84 -16.10 -7.74
C ARG A 111 0.86 -14.96 -7.99
N HIS A 112 -0.14 -14.80 -7.13
CA HIS A 112 -1.20 -13.80 -7.28
C HIS A 112 -0.97 -12.54 -6.44
N LEU A 113 0.11 -12.48 -5.66
CA LEU A 113 0.35 -11.44 -4.66
C LEU A 113 0.33 -10.03 -5.26
N HIS A 114 1.01 -9.83 -6.39
CA HIS A 114 1.00 -8.55 -7.11
C HIS A 114 -0.42 -8.10 -7.48
N LYS A 115 -1.23 -9.01 -8.08
CA LYS A 115 -2.62 -8.72 -8.47
C LYS A 115 -3.47 -8.36 -7.25
N ILE A 116 -3.27 -9.05 -6.13
CA ILE A 116 -3.99 -8.81 -4.88
C ILE A 116 -3.62 -7.44 -4.31
N ILE A 117 -2.33 -7.10 -4.22
CA ILE A 117 -1.86 -5.82 -3.67
C ILE A 117 -2.41 -4.63 -4.47
N VAL A 118 -2.38 -4.72 -5.81
CA VAL A 118 -2.96 -3.69 -6.69
C VAL A 118 -4.46 -3.49 -6.45
N LYS A 119 -5.20 -4.56 -6.14
CA LYS A 119 -6.64 -4.49 -5.86
C LYS A 119 -6.98 -4.08 -4.43
N ILE A 120 -6.09 -4.34 -3.48
CA ILE A 120 -6.25 -3.93 -2.08
C ILE A 120 -6.10 -2.42 -1.91
N GLY A 121 -5.25 -1.74 -2.70
CA GLY A 121 -5.06 -0.29 -2.60
C GLY A 121 -6.38 0.50 -2.67
N PRO A 122 -7.18 0.36 -3.75
CA PRO A 122 -8.50 0.99 -3.84
C PRO A 122 -9.46 0.56 -2.73
N LEU A 123 -9.35 -0.68 -2.24
CA LEU A 123 -10.18 -1.20 -1.16
C LEU A 123 -9.82 -0.56 0.20
N MET A 124 -8.54 -0.25 0.45
CA MET A 124 -8.11 0.51 1.64
C MET A 124 -8.68 1.92 1.66
N LEU A 125 -8.79 2.56 0.50
CA LEU A 125 -9.34 3.92 0.34
C LEU A 125 -10.87 3.94 0.28
N LYS A 126 -11.52 2.77 0.27
CA LYS A 126 -12.97 2.64 0.28
C LYS A 126 -13.46 2.65 1.73
N GLU A 127 -14.53 3.40 1.98
CA GLU A 127 -15.18 3.35 3.28
C GLU A 127 -16.01 2.08 3.40
N LEU A 128 -15.54 1.15 4.23
CA LEU A 128 -16.24 -0.08 4.56
C LEU A 128 -17.21 0.23 5.71
N ASN A 129 -18.52 0.10 5.50
CA ASN A 129 -19.50 0.43 6.53
C ASN A 129 -19.78 -0.77 7.43
N GLN A 130 -19.78 -1.98 6.87
CA GLN A 130 -20.11 -3.19 7.60
C GLN A 130 -18.93 -3.66 8.45
N LYS A 131 -19.18 -3.92 9.73
CA LYS A 131 -18.17 -4.46 10.66
C LYS A 131 -17.61 -5.80 10.17
N SER A 132 -18.46 -6.66 9.61
CA SER A 132 -18.07 -7.96 9.04
C SER A 132 -17.06 -7.79 7.90
N THR A 133 -17.28 -6.86 6.97
CA THR A 133 -16.34 -6.57 5.88
C THR A 133 -14.99 -6.08 6.39
N LYS A 134 -14.98 -5.22 7.41
CA LYS A 134 -13.73 -4.74 8.04
C LYS A 134 -12.92 -5.88 8.67
N ILE A 135 -13.59 -6.77 9.40
CA ILE A 135 -12.94 -7.93 10.04
C ILE A 135 -12.33 -8.83 8.96
N GLU A 136 -13.12 -9.18 7.94
CA GLU A 136 -12.67 -10.02 6.83
C GLU A 136 -11.50 -9.40 6.07
N PHE A 137 -11.55 -8.09 5.85
CA PHE A 137 -10.45 -7.34 5.24
C PHE A 137 -9.18 -7.38 6.09
N ASN A 138 -9.28 -7.11 7.39
CA ASN A 138 -8.14 -7.18 8.29
C ASN A 138 -7.53 -8.59 8.32
N CYS A 139 -8.35 -9.64 8.34
CA CYS A 139 -7.85 -11.02 8.26
C CYS A 139 -7.13 -11.30 6.93
N LEU A 140 -7.60 -10.75 5.81
CA LEU A 140 -6.89 -10.86 4.53
C LEU A 140 -5.54 -10.15 4.58
N ILE A 141 -5.48 -8.95 5.17
CA ILE A 141 -4.22 -8.21 5.37
C ILE A 141 -3.27 -8.98 6.28
N ASP A 142 -3.76 -9.57 7.37
CA ASP A 142 -2.97 -10.42 8.27
C ASP A 142 -2.39 -11.63 7.53
N GLN A 143 -3.18 -12.27 6.65
CA GLN A 143 -2.72 -13.39 5.84
C GLN A 143 -1.61 -12.97 4.85
N ILE A 144 -1.74 -11.80 4.23
CA ILE A 144 -0.69 -11.24 3.35
C ILE A 144 0.56 -10.90 4.17
N CYS A 145 0.38 -10.29 5.34
CA CYS A 145 1.47 -9.93 6.26
C CYS A 145 2.02 -11.12 7.07
N SER A 146 1.55 -12.34 6.79
CA SER A 146 2.13 -13.59 7.31
C SER A 146 3.19 -14.16 6.36
N LEU A 147 3.36 -13.59 5.17
CA LEU A 147 4.38 -14.02 4.21
C LEU A 147 5.79 -13.60 4.67
N PRO A 148 6.83 -14.36 4.27
CA PRO A 148 8.22 -13.98 4.57
C PRO A 148 8.58 -12.58 4.04
N SER A 149 9.47 -11.90 4.76
CA SER A 149 9.92 -10.54 4.40
C SER A 149 10.50 -10.46 2.99
N ASP A 150 11.18 -11.51 2.52
CA ASP A 150 11.83 -11.54 1.21
C ASP A 150 10.83 -11.46 0.05
N VAL A 151 9.68 -12.13 0.21
CA VAL A 151 8.59 -12.09 -0.77
C VAL A 151 7.95 -10.71 -0.78
N LEU A 152 7.57 -10.22 0.40
CA LEU A 152 6.84 -8.96 0.50
C LEU A 152 7.70 -7.77 0.06
N ASN A 153 9.02 -7.83 0.24
CA ASN A 153 9.96 -6.77 -0.17
C ASN A 153 9.72 -6.30 -1.61
N SER A 154 9.51 -7.23 -2.55
CA SER A 154 9.27 -6.93 -3.97
C SER A 154 8.00 -6.11 -4.26
N HIS A 155 7.06 -6.09 -3.32
CA HIS A 155 5.79 -5.35 -3.43
C HIS A 155 5.61 -4.33 -2.32
N PHE A 156 6.57 -4.22 -1.40
CA PHE A 156 6.45 -3.45 -0.18
C PHE A 156 6.26 -1.97 -0.49
N GLN A 157 6.99 -1.42 -1.46
CA GLN A 157 6.87 -0.01 -1.85
C GLN A 157 5.45 0.36 -2.29
N LEU A 158 4.84 -0.46 -3.14
CA LEU A 158 3.46 -0.23 -3.59
C LEU A 158 2.47 -0.39 -2.43
N PHE A 159 2.66 -1.41 -1.60
CA PHE A 159 1.81 -1.67 -0.45
C PHE A 159 1.88 -0.53 0.59
N SER A 160 3.09 -0.09 0.93
CA SER A 160 3.32 1.03 1.85
C SER A 160 2.76 2.34 1.28
N ALA A 161 2.90 2.59 -0.02
CA ALA A 161 2.34 3.79 -0.65
C ALA A 161 0.81 3.85 -0.48
N TYR A 162 0.10 2.73 -0.63
CA TYR A 162 -1.35 2.69 -0.37
C TYR A 162 -1.69 2.96 1.10
N VAL A 163 -0.94 2.36 2.02
CA VAL A 163 -1.13 2.57 3.48
C VAL A 163 -0.87 4.04 3.85
N LEU A 164 0.22 4.64 3.34
CA LEU A 164 0.58 6.04 3.57
C LEU A 164 -0.39 7.02 2.89
N THR A 165 -1.03 6.63 1.79
CA THR A 165 -2.10 7.44 1.22
C THR A 165 -3.35 7.38 2.09
N ALA A 166 -3.71 6.19 2.56
CA ALA A 166 -4.91 5.97 3.39
C ALA A 166 -4.80 6.59 4.79
N ILE A 167 -3.60 6.64 5.38
CA ILE A 167 -3.40 7.25 6.71
C ILE A 167 -3.60 8.78 6.69
N LEU A 168 -3.43 9.42 5.54
CA LEU A 168 -3.64 10.86 5.33
C LEU A 168 -5.06 11.20 4.87
N ASP A 169 -5.94 10.21 4.74
CA ASP A 169 -7.32 10.41 4.27
C ASP A 169 -8.12 11.30 5.25
N VAL A 170 -9.05 12.09 4.73
CA VAL A 170 -9.90 12.99 5.54
C VAL A 170 -10.88 12.19 6.42
N ARG A 171 -11.24 10.97 6.03
CA ARG A 171 -12.21 10.10 6.72
C ARG A 171 -11.52 9.30 7.83
N ARG A 172 -12.06 9.43 9.05
CA ARG A 172 -11.50 8.79 10.25
C ARG A 172 -11.43 7.27 10.15
N ASN A 173 -12.45 6.62 9.59
CA ASN A 173 -12.53 5.16 9.48
C ASN A 173 -11.37 4.58 8.64
N ILE A 174 -11.01 5.27 7.56
CA ILE A 174 -9.93 4.85 6.67
C ILE A 174 -8.57 5.13 7.33
N ARG A 175 -8.40 6.29 7.96
CA ARG A 175 -7.18 6.57 8.74
C ARG A 175 -6.92 5.53 9.83
N GLN A 176 -7.94 5.18 10.62
CA GLN A 176 -7.84 4.15 11.65
C GLN A 176 -7.44 2.80 11.06
N MET A 177 -8.07 2.39 9.96
CA MET A 177 -7.75 1.12 9.29
C MET A 177 -6.31 1.11 8.78
N ALA A 178 -5.89 2.18 8.10
CA ALA A 178 -4.52 2.33 7.61
C ALA A 178 -3.50 2.37 8.75
N PHE A 179 -3.82 3.03 9.86
CA PHE A 179 -2.98 3.08 11.06
C PHE A 179 -2.77 1.69 11.65
N ASN A 180 -3.81 0.86 11.73
CA ASN A 180 -3.69 -0.51 12.23
C ASN A 180 -2.81 -1.38 11.33
N ILE A 181 -2.92 -1.20 10.01
CA ILE A 181 -2.08 -1.88 9.03
C ILE A 181 -0.63 -1.39 9.14
N LEU A 182 -0.40 -0.09 9.34
CA LEU A 182 0.94 0.45 9.54
C LEU A 182 1.59 -0.10 10.82
N ILE A 183 0.84 -0.21 11.92
CA ILE A 183 1.30 -0.89 13.14
C ILE A 183 1.67 -2.36 12.86
N LEU A 184 0.85 -3.06 12.07
CA LEU A 184 1.13 -4.43 11.67
C LEU A 184 2.44 -4.53 10.87
N LEU A 185 2.70 -3.57 9.97
CA LEU A 185 3.94 -3.47 9.22
C LEU A 185 5.16 -3.27 10.14
N PHE A 186 5.07 -2.38 11.13
CA PHE A 186 6.14 -2.21 12.12
C PHE A 186 6.41 -3.49 12.92
N LYS A 187 5.37 -4.25 13.27
CA LYS A 187 5.50 -5.52 14.01
C LYS A 187 6.12 -6.64 13.19
N ARG A 188 5.71 -6.79 11.92
CA ARG A 188 6.07 -7.94 11.08
C ARG A 188 7.30 -7.69 10.21
N TYR A 189 7.48 -6.45 9.75
CA TYR A 189 8.50 -6.08 8.79
C TYR A 189 9.31 -4.84 9.22
N PRO A 190 9.88 -4.81 10.43
CA PRO A 190 10.67 -3.67 10.88
C PRO A 190 11.87 -3.40 9.95
N LYS A 191 12.45 -4.47 9.39
CA LYS A 191 13.56 -4.40 8.42
C LYS A 191 13.20 -3.74 7.09
N LEU A 192 11.93 -3.77 6.66
CA LEU A 192 11.50 -3.09 5.44
C LEU A 192 11.15 -1.62 5.72
N CYS A 193 10.70 -1.32 6.95
CA CYS A 193 10.27 0.02 7.33
C CYS A 193 11.44 0.96 7.63
N TYR A 194 12.52 0.50 8.26
CA TYR A 194 13.56 1.39 8.80
C TYR A 194 14.30 2.22 7.74
N GLN A 195 14.35 1.77 6.49
CA GLN A 195 15.05 2.45 5.39
C GLN A 195 14.16 3.42 4.61
N LYS A 196 12.85 3.45 4.86
CA LYS A 196 11.91 4.25 4.06
C LYS A 196 11.58 5.56 4.77
N GLU A 197 12.16 6.65 4.27
CA GLU A 197 11.97 8.03 4.76
C GLU A 197 10.50 8.45 4.74
N GLU A 198 9.78 8.09 3.67
CA GLU A 198 8.36 8.39 3.51
C GLU A 198 7.53 7.84 4.69
N ILE A 199 7.85 6.65 5.20
CA ILE A 199 7.14 6.07 6.34
C ILE A 199 7.44 6.86 7.62
N PHE A 200 8.71 7.24 7.81
CA PHE A 200 9.15 8.02 8.95
C PHE A 200 8.44 9.39 9.01
N GLU A 201 8.53 10.16 7.93
CA GLU A 201 7.96 11.51 7.85
C GLU A 201 6.44 11.50 7.96
N LYS A 202 5.76 10.62 7.22
CA LYS A 202 4.29 10.58 7.22
C LYS A 202 3.73 10.11 8.56
N PHE A 203 4.40 9.19 9.26
CA PHE A 203 3.96 8.79 10.59
C PHE A 203 4.05 9.96 11.57
N LEU A 204 5.17 10.69 11.58
CA LEU A 204 5.32 11.88 12.43
C LEU A 204 4.30 12.98 12.08
N LEU A 205 4.05 13.20 10.79
CA LEU A 205 3.03 14.15 10.33
C LEU A 205 1.61 13.76 10.81
N VAL A 206 1.29 12.46 10.86
CA VAL A 206 0.01 11.98 11.39
C VAL A 206 -0.10 12.17 12.91
N LEU A 207 1.01 12.09 13.64
CA LEU A 207 1.05 12.33 15.09
C LEU A 207 0.89 13.82 15.43
N ASP A 208 1.49 14.70 14.64
CA ASP A 208 1.40 16.15 14.78
C ASP A 208 0.05 16.71 14.33
N ALA A 209 -0.64 15.99 13.42
CA ALA A 209 -1.93 16.41 12.92
C ALA A 209 -3.01 16.46 14.02
N PRO A 210 -3.94 17.45 13.98
CA PRO A 210 -5.03 17.55 14.95
C PRO A 210 -6.02 16.37 14.84
N ARG A 211 -6.07 15.72 13.69
CA ARG A 211 -7.01 14.63 13.38
C ARG A 211 -6.35 13.27 13.53
N ARG A 212 -6.15 12.87 14.78
CA ARG A 212 -5.53 11.58 15.12
C ARG A 212 -6.30 10.39 14.51
N PRO A 213 -5.59 9.31 14.13
CA PRO A 213 -6.22 8.12 13.58
C PRO A 213 -7.00 7.35 14.66
N THR A 214 -6.44 7.27 15.87
CA THR A 214 -6.97 6.54 17.02
C THR A 214 -7.40 7.47 18.14
N ASN A 215 -8.46 7.08 18.87
CA ASN A 215 -8.78 7.67 20.17
C ASN A 215 -8.24 6.84 21.34
N ASP A 216 -7.85 5.58 21.10
CA ASP A 216 -7.28 4.73 22.13
C ASP A 216 -5.83 5.15 22.41
N ARG A 217 -5.62 5.72 23.60
CA ARG A 217 -4.31 6.17 24.09
C ARG A 217 -3.31 5.02 24.13
N LYS A 218 -3.76 3.81 24.50
CA LYS A 218 -2.88 2.64 24.58
C LYS A 218 -2.40 2.23 23.19
N GLU A 219 -3.31 2.16 22.23
CA GLU A 219 -2.99 1.84 20.83
C GLU A 219 -2.02 2.87 20.23
N LEU A 220 -2.22 4.16 20.54
CA LEU A 220 -1.32 5.23 20.12
C LEU A 220 0.08 5.08 20.74
N LEU A 221 0.17 4.84 22.04
CA LEU A 221 1.45 4.65 22.73
C LEU A 221 2.17 3.37 22.25
N ASP A 222 1.43 2.30 21.97
CA ASP A 222 1.94 1.08 21.36
C ASP A 222 2.53 1.36 19.98
N ALA A 223 1.84 2.14 19.16
CA ALA A 223 2.32 2.54 17.84
C ALA A 223 3.60 3.37 17.92
N ILE A 224 3.66 4.37 18.80
CA ILE A 224 4.85 5.20 19.02
C ILE A 224 6.02 4.34 19.50
N TYR A 225 5.80 3.44 20.43
CA TYR A 225 6.85 2.53 20.90
C TYR A 225 7.38 1.65 19.75
N LEU A 226 6.50 1.06 18.94
CA LEU A 226 6.89 0.24 17.80
C LEU A 226 7.62 1.03 16.73
N PHE A 227 7.20 2.26 16.46
CA PHE A 227 7.90 3.20 15.60
C PHE A 227 9.32 3.46 16.11
N LEU A 228 9.46 3.84 17.38
CA LEU A 228 10.77 4.05 17.99
C LEU A 228 11.64 2.81 17.91
N VAL A 229 11.11 1.62 18.23
CA VAL A 229 11.86 0.36 18.11
C VAL A 229 12.32 0.13 16.66
N THR A 230 11.41 0.25 15.69
CA THR A 230 11.67 -0.01 14.27
C THR A 230 12.73 0.91 13.69
N PHE A 231 12.65 2.20 14.00
CA PHE A 231 13.63 3.17 13.50
C PHE A 231 14.85 3.30 14.41
N SER A 232 14.86 2.71 15.61
CA SER A 232 16.03 2.66 16.49
C SER A 232 16.89 1.42 16.32
N THR A 233 16.58 0.50 15.41
CA THR A 233 17.44 -0.67 15.18
C THR A 233 18.79 -0.18 14.67
N PHE A 234 19.70 0.07 15.60
CA PHE A 234 21.10 0.37 15.39
C PHE A 234 21.68 -0.82 14.67
N SER A 235 21.91 -0.67 13.37
CA SER A 235 22.83 -1.47 12.56
C SER A 235 23.09 -2.87 13.13
N ASP A 236 22.13 -3.79 13.01
CA ASP A 236 22.52 -5.18 12.92
C ASP A 236 23.21 -5.33 11.56
N ASN A 237 24.50 -4.98 11.54
CA ASN A 237 25.47 -5.27 10.50
C ASN A 237 25.69 -6.80 10.34
N SER A 238 24.86 -7.64 10.96
CA SER A 238 25.00 -9.10 11.01
C SER A 238 24.17 -9.85 9.97
N LEU A 239 23.32 -9.19 9.18
CA LEU A 239 22.68 -9.81 8.01
C LEU A 239 23.12 -9.12 6.71
N ILE A 240 24.43 -9.19 6.49
CA ILE A 240 24.93 -9.45 5.14
C ILE A 240 24.24 -10.76 4.72
N TRP A 241 23.42 -10.70 3.66
CA TRP A 241 22.96 -11.90 2.97
C TRP A 241 24.14 -12.88 2.87
N PRO A 242 24.00 -14.18 3.17
CA PRO A 242 25.14 -15.09 3.02
C PRO A 242 25.69 -14.87 1.61
N GLU A 243 26.93 -14.39 1.50
CA GLU A 243 27.59 -14.18 0.22
C GLU A 243 27.58 -15.54 -0.48
N ARG A 244 26.62 -15.74 -1.38
CA ARG A 244 26.60 -16.94 -2.21
C ARG A 244 27.50 -16.64 -3.39
N GLU A 245 28.78 -16.94 -3.21
CA GLU A 245 29.72 -16.98 -4.32
C GLU A 245 29.30 -18.12 -5.26
N LEU A 246 28.80 -17.75 -6.44
CA LEU A 246 28.54 -18.69 -7.52
C LEU A 246 29.78 -18.69 -8.41
N LYS A 247 30.62 -19.72 -8.29
CA LYS A 247 31.69 -19.99 -9.25
C LYS A 247 31.06 -20.62 -10.48
N ILE A 248 31.08 -19.89 -11.60
CA ILE A 248 30.64 -20.40 -12.90
C ILE A 248 31.91 -20.68 -13.70
N ASP A 249 32.24 -21.96 -13.86
CA ASP A 249 33.37 -22.38 -14.69
C ASP A 249 32.89 -22.48 -16.16
N PHE A 250 33.40 -21.58 -17.00
CA PHE A 250 33.24 -21.71 -18.45
C PHE A 250 34.41 -22.51 -19.01
N SER A 251 34.18 -23.78 -19.36
CA SER A 251 35.16 -24.58 -20.09
C SER A 251 35.05 -24.30 -21.59
N CYS A 252 35.91 -23.42 -22.10
CA CYS A 252 36.22 -23.35 -23.53
C CYS A 252 37.68 -22.95 -23.72
N LYS A 253 38.56 -23.95 -23.84
CA LYS A 253 39.95 -23.97 -24.35
C LYS A 253 40.99 -22.93 -23.85
N GLU A 254 40.57 -21.84 -23.22
CA GLU A 254 41.42 -20.85 -22.55
C GLU A 254 40.75 -20.52 -21.21
N GLN A 255 41.38 -20.94 -20.11
CA GLN A 255 40.85 -20.75 -18.75
C GLN A 255 40.96 -19.28 -18.34
N THR A 256 39.88 -18.52 -18.48
CA THR A 256 39.70 -17.25 -17.77
C THR A 256 38.68 -17.43 -16.66
N ASN A 257 39.16 -17.64 -15.43
CA ASN A 257 38.33 -17.70 -14.24
C ASN A 257 37.83 -16.28 -13.90
N SER A 258 36.62 -15.95 -14.33
CA SER A 258 35.98 -14.67 -14.01
C SER A 258 35.12 -14.82 -12.75
N THR A 259 35.57 -14.26 -11.63
CA THR A 259 34.78 -14.20 -10.40
C THR A 259 33.72 -13.11 -10.51
N VAL A 260 32.47 -13.50 -10.78
CA VAL A 260 31.33 -12.57 -10.82
C VAL A 260 30.70 -12.49 -9.43
N ARG A 261 30.89 -11.37 -8.74
CA ARG A 261 30.15 -11.05 -7.51
C ARG A 261 28.72 -10.65 -7.86
N LEU A 262 27.81 -11.62 -7.81
CA LEU A 262 26.36 -11.34 -7.82
C LEU A 262 25.96 -10.85 -6.42
N LEU A 263 26.20 -9.58 -6.11
CA LEU A 263 25.49 -8.98 -4.98
C LEU A 263 24.00 -8.93 -5.35
N PRO A 264 23.08 -9.56 -4.60
CA PRO A 264 21.76 -9.00 -4.53
C PRO A 264 21.95 -7.68 -3.79
N ASN A 265 21.94 -6.55 -4.51
CA ASN A 265 21.57 -5.32 -3.84
C ASN A 265 20.22 -5.64 -3.17
N PRO A 266 20.06 -5.51 -1.84
CA PRO A 266 18.78 -5.78 -1.16
C PRO A 266 17.60 -5.00 -1.77
N ASN A 267 17.94 -3.99 -2.58
CA ASN A 267 17.06 -3.12 -3.33
C ASN A 267 17.17 -3.33 -4.86
N CYS A 268 17.18 -4.57 -5.35
CA CYS A 268 17.25 -4.85 -6.80
C CYS A 268 16.07 -4.29 -7.63
N PHE A 269 15.05 -3.73 -6.97
CA PHE A 269 13.94 -2.98 -7.57
C PHE A 269 13.89 -1.48 -7.19
N ASP A 270 14.94 -0.93 -6.56
CA ASP A 270 15.05 0.52 -6.44
C ASP A 270 15.48 1.08 -7.81
N PHE A 271 14.51 1.60 -8.57
CA PHE A 271 14.79 2.32 -9.80
C PHE A 271 15.56 3.61 -9.46
N PRO A 272 16.83 3.75 -9.89
CA PRO A 272 17.69 4.87 -9.50
C PRO A 272 17.25 6.23 -10.09
N VAL A 273 16.23 6.23 -10.95
CA VAL A 273 15.67 7.44 -11.57
C VAL A 273 14.73 8.19 -10.60
N LEU A 274 14.26 7.55 -9.53
CA LEU A 274 13.29 8.15 -8.59
C LEU A 274 13.84 8.45 -7.19
N TYR A 275 15.05 7.98 -6.86
CA TYR A 275 15.65 8.18 -5.53
C TYR A 275 17.04 8.79 -5.66
N ASN A 276 17.20 10.02 -5.18
CA ASN A 276 18.50 10.66 -5.06
C ASN A 276 19.37 9.87 -4.09
N LYS A 277 20.56 9.48 -4.55
CA LYS A 277 21.64 8.86 -3.76
C LYS A 277 21.81 9.54 -2.40
N THR A 278 21.37 8.89 -1.33
CA THR A 278 22.03 8.97 -0.02
C THR A 278 22.15 7.56 0.53
N ASP A 279 23.19 6.87 0.08
CA ASP A 279 23.77 5.72 0.76
C ASP A 279 24.30 6.18 2.12
N THR A 280 23.42 6.24 3.10
CA THR A 280 23.84 6.14 4.50
C THR A 280 22.98 5.05 5.11
N LYS A 281 23.60 3.89 5.37
CA LYS A 281 23.04 2.75 6.11
C LYS A 281 22.69 3.08 7.58
N THR A 282 22.58 4.36 7.89
CA THR A 282 22.32 4.92 9.21
C THR A 282 20.82 5.10 9.36
N SER A 283 20.28 4.66 10.49
CA SER A 283 18.87 4.87 10.83
C SER A 283 18.51 6.37 10.77
N PHE A 284 17.28 6.72 10.40
CA PHE A 284 16.81 8.11 10.41
C PHE A 284 16.94 8.77 11.78
N LEU A 285 16.80 8.03 12.88
CA LEU A 285 16.99 8.55 14.24
C LEU A 285 18.47 8.82 14.58
N GLN A 286 19.41 8.46 13.71
CA GLN A 286 20.81 8.84 13.80
C GLN A 286 21.12 10.16 13.08
N LYS A 287 20.17 10.73 12.32
CA LYS A 287 20.27 12.08 11.78
C LYS A 287 19.78 13.07 12.84
N SER A 288 20.56 14.13 13.07
CA SER A 288 20.28 15.19 14.05
C SER A 288 18.89 15.79 13.88
N ASP A 289 18.58 16.26 12.68
CA ASP A 289 17.33 16.95 12.35
C ASP A 289 16.10 16.04 12.54
N SER A 290 16.21 14.79 12.10
CA SER A 290 15.15 13.79 12.18
C SER A 290 14.86 13.38 13.64
N LEU A 291 15.89 13.21 14.46
CA LEU A 291 15.72 12.93 15.89
C LEU A 291 15.07 14.11 16.62
N LEU A 292 15.53 15.32 16.35
CA LEU A 292 14.98 16.52 16.96
C LEU A 292 13.51 16.72 16.59
N TYR A 293 13.17 16.57 15.31
CA TYR A 293 11.78 16.63 14.83
C TYR A 293 10.90 15.58 15.52
N CYS A 294 11.40 14.33 15.62
CA CYS A 294 10.73 13.25 16.34
C CYS A 294 10.46 13.60 17.82
N CYS A 295 11.46 14.11 18.53
CA CYS A 295 11.32 14.52 19.93
C CYS A 295 10.36 15.72 20.09
N LYS A 296 10.39 16.70 19.17
CA LYS A 296 9.48 17.86 19.17
C LYS A 296 8.01 17.46 19.05
N ILE A 297 7.70 16.36 18.36
CA ILE A 297 6.31 15.87 18.20
C ILE A 297 5.92 14.93 19.35
N ILE A 298 6.78 13.96 19.69
CA ILE A 298 6.44 12.90 20.65
C ILE A 298 6.42 13.43 22.08
N CYS A 299 7.36 14.30 22.49
CA CYS A 299 7.44 14.76 23.88
C CYS A 299 6.20 15.56 24.33
N PRO A 300 5.71 16.55 23.55
CA PRO A 300 4.47 17.25 23.89
C PRO A 300 3.24 16.33 23.88
N LEU A 301 3.21 15.35 22.97
CA LEU A 301 2.11 14.38 22.90
C LEU A 301 2.08 13.48 24.14
N LEU A 302 3.24 12.96 24.59
CA LEU A 302 3.35 12.22 25.84
C LEU A 302 2.95 13.08 27.04
N LEU A 303 3.37 14.35 27.05
CA LEU A 303 3.04 15.30 28.10
C LEU A 303 1.53 15.54 28.20
N SER A 304 0.86 15.76 27.07
CA SER A 304 -0.60 15.89 26.99
C SER A 304 -1.31 14.65 27.53
N ILE A 305 -0.86 13.44 27.16
CA ILE A 305 -1.43 12.19 27.67
C ILE A 305 -1.22 12.08 29.18
N ILE A 306 -0.05 12.42 29.71
CA ILE A 306 0.22 12.38 31.16
C ILE A 306 -0.72 13.34 31.92
N TYR A 307 -0.89 14.57 31.44
CA TYR A 307 -1.78 15.54 32.09
C TYR A 307 -3.26 15.12 32.05
N GLU A 308 -3.74 14.58 30.94
CA GLU A 308 -5.09 14.02 30.86
C GLU A 308 -5.30 12.87 31.85
N MET A 309 -4.27 12.06 32.08
CA MET A 309 -4.32 10.91 33.00
C MET A 309 -4.27 11.30 34.49
N GLU A 310 -3.68 12.45 34.86
CA GLU A 310 -3.64 12.92 36.25
C GLU A 310 -5.04 13.21 36.82
N CYS A 311 -6.06 13.35 35.96
CA CYS A 311 -7.46 13.56 36.34
C CYS A 311 -8.30 12.27 36.40
N GLU A 312 -7.75 11.10 36.07
CA GLU A 312 -8.51 9.85 35.93
C GLU A 312 -8.22 8.82 37.04
N SER A 313 -9.17 7.90 37.27
CA SER A 313 -9.09 6.88 38.34
C SER A 313 -7.98 5.82 38.15
N ASP A 314 -7.37 5.38 39.26
CA ASP A 314 -6.14 4.56 39.33
C ASP A 314 -6.12 3.24 38.51
N LYS A 315 -7.29 2.62 38.25
CA LYS A 315 -7.34 1.28 37.60
C LYS A 315 -6.97 1.32 36.11
N LEU A 316 -7.31 2.38 35.39
CA LEU A 316 -6.95 2.56 33.96
C LEU A 316 -5.56 3.20 33.79
N VAL A 317 -5.09 3.87 34.84
CA VAL A 317 -3.83 4.64 34.85
C VAL A 317 -2.62 3.69 34.77
N ASN A 318 -2.57 2.64 35.59
CA ASN A 318 -1.39 1.77 35.70
C ASN A 318 -0.86 1.18 34.37
N PRO A 319 -1.68 0.56 33.49
CA PRO A 319 -1.18 0.00 32.23
C PRO A 319 -0.71 1.09 31.25
N ILE A 320 -1.39 2.24 31.20
CA ILE A 320 -1.04 3.37 30.34
C ILE A 320 0.27 4.00 30.83
N MET A 321 0.43 4.21 32.13
CA MET A 321 1.66 4.76 32.73
C MET A 321 2.87 3.85 32.55
N SER A 322 2.68 2.53 32.67
CA SER A 322 3.73 1.55 32.34
C SER A 322 4.19 1.67 30.89
N ARG A 323 3.24 1.90 29.97
CA ARG A 323 3.54 2.07 28.55
C ARG A 323 4.24 3.39 28.25
N ILE A 324 3.78 4.49 28.84
CA ILE A 324 4.45 5.80 28.78
C ILE A 324 5.90 5.68 29.26
N ASN A 325 6.13 5.00 30.38
CA ASN A 325 7.48 4.77 30.91
C ASN A 325 8.35 3.98 29.91
N SER A 326 7.79 2.95 29.25
CA SER A 326 8.52 2.17 28.24
C SER A 326 8.89 3.01 27.01
N THR A 327 7.94 3.80 26.49
CA THR A 327 8.14 4.69 25.34
C THR A 327 9.14 5.79 25.66
N LEU A 328 9.02 6.42 26.82
CA LEU A 328 9.94 7.47 27.28
C LEU A 328 11.35 6.92 27.49
N ASN A 329 11.51 5.76 28.13
CA ASN A 329 12.82 5.13 28.29
C ASN A 329 13.47 4.87 26.94
N LYS A 330 12.72 4.34 25.97
CA LYS A 330 13.26 4.06 24.65
C LYS A 330 13.69 5.33 23.92
N LEU A 331 12.90 6.40 24.01
CA LEU A 331 13.25 7.71 23.45
C LEU A 331 14.53 8.27 24.10
N ILE A 332 14.65 8.15 25.43
CA ILE A 332 15.84 8.55 26.19
C ILE A 332 17.06 7.70 25.78
N ASP A 333 16.91 6.39 25.61
CA ASP A 333 17.98 5.50 25.14
C ASP A 333 18.53 5.98 23.79
N ILE A 334 17.63 6.29 22.86
CA ILE A 334 17.98 6.76 21.51
C ILE A 334 18.71 8.10 21.60
N ALA A 335 18.22 9.03 22.42
CA ALA A 335 18.86 10.33 22.61
C ALA A 335 20.26 10.20 23.25
N ILE A 336 20.43 9.35 24.25
CA ILE A 336 21.74 9.11 24.89
C ILE A 336 22.73 8.52 23.89
N ILE A 337 22.33 7.47 23.15
CA ILE A 337 23.21 6.83 22.15
C ILE A 337 23.57 7.83 21.04
N PHE A 338 22.64 8.68 20.63
CA PHE A 338 22.92 9.75 19.66
C PHE A 338 23.96 10.74 20.19
N ILE A 339 23.81 11.22 21.43
CA ILE A 339 24.74 12.16 22.05
C ILE A 339 26.14 11.53 22.25
N GLU A 340 26.20 10.26 22.63
CA GLU A 340 27.46 9.52 22.81
C GLU A 340 28.21 9.35 21.48
N ASN A 341 27.50 9.11 20.38
CA ASN A 341 28.09 8.97 19.05
C ASN A 341 28.48 10.32 18.42
N ASN A 342 27.76 11.40 18.73
CA ASN A 342 27.92 12.72 18.10
C ASN A 342 28.47 13.78 19.07
N GLN A 343 29.56 13.46 19.79
CA GLN A 343 30.14 14.31 20.85
C GLN A 343 30.49 15.75 20.46
N LYS A 344 30.51 16.09 19.16
CA LYS A 344 30.92 17.41 18.63
C LYS A 344 29.79 18.43 18.48
N GLU A 345 28.51 18.02 18.57
CA GLU A 345 27.37 18.91 18.28
C GLU A 345 26.69 19.43 19.55
N ASN A 346 27.31 20.41 20.23
CA ASN A 346 26.78 20.97 21.49
C ASN A 346 25.41 21.64 21.34
N ASN A 347 25.09 22.22 20.17
CA ASN A 347 23.81 22.92 19.93
C ASN A 347 22.60 21.97 20.05
N ILE A 348 22.72 20.73 19.56
CA ILE A 348 21.64 19.74 19.60
C ILE A 348 21.41 19.23 21.02
N LYS A 349 22.47 19.14 21.83
CA LYS A 349 22.33 18.77 23.26
C LYS A 349 21.44 19.76 23.99
N ASP A 350 21.65 21.06 23.77
CA ASP A 350 20.86 22.11 24.41
C ASP A 350 19.41 22.12 23.91
N GLU A 351 19.16 21.90 22.62
CA GLU A 351 17.79 21.76 22.11
C GLU A 351 17.07 20.54 22.67
N LEU A 352 17.73 19.37 22.75
CA LEU A 352 17.16 18.18 23.37
C LEU A 352 16.86 18.42 24.84
N ARG A 353 17.77 19.07 25.59
CA ARG A 353 17.53 19.46 26.99
C ARG A 353 16.30 20.34 27.13
N ASN A 354 16.11 21.30 26.24
CA ASN A 354 14.94 22.18 26.22
C ASN A 354 13.64 21.40 25.94
N ILE A 355 13.67 20.43 25.02
CA ILE A 355 12.49 19.58 24.70
C ILE A 355 12.12 18.67 25.87
N PHE A 356 13.10 18.13 26.60
CA PHE A 356 12.87 17.24 27.74
C PHE A 356 12.58 17.98 29.06
N ALA A 357 12.86 19.28 29.16
CA ALA A 357 12.67 20.07 30.38
C ALA A 357 11.21 20.07 30.91
N PRO A 358 10.16 20.20 30.07
CA PRO A 358 8.77 20.08 30.53
C PRO A 358 8.45 18.72 31.15
N LEU A 359 8.98 17.63 30.56
CA LEU A 359 8.78 16.27 31.06
C LEU A 359 9.41 16.07 32.44
N LYS A 360 10.57 16.69 32.73
CA LYS A 360 11.18 16.64 34.07
C LYS A 360 10.28 17.21 35.17
N LYS A 361 9.42 18.18 34.84
CA LYS A 361 8.54 18.85 35.80
C LYS A 361 7.25 18.07 36.09
N CYS A 362 6.97 16.99 35.38
CA CYS A 362 5.77 16.18 35.58
C CYS A 362 5.80 15.42 36.91
N SER A 363 4.66 15.43 37.61
CA SER A 363 4.53 14.74 38.91
C SER A 363 4.85 13.25 38.81
N PHE A 364 4.44 12.60 37.71
CA PHE A 364 4.73 11.21 37.42
C PHE A 364 6.24 10.92 37.30
N ILE A 365 6.98 11.77 36.59
CA ILE A 365 8.42 11.58 36.36
C ILE A 365 9.19 11.84 37.66
N ILE A 366 8.74 12.82 38.46
CA ILE A 366 9.30 13.10 39.79
C ILE A 366 9.10 11.89 40.72
N LYS A 367 7.93 11.25 40.69
CA LYS A 367 7.67 10.01 41.44
C LYS A 367 8.58 8.85 40.98
N SER A 368 8.92 8.79 39.70
CA SER A 368 9.85 7.81 39.14
C SER A 368 11.31 8.26 39.25
N LYS A 369 11.93 8.03 40.42
CA LYS A 369 13.36 8.34 40.67
C LYS A 369 14.30 7.78 39.59
N LYS A 370 13.95 6.65 38.96
CA LYS A 370 14.73 6.05 37.86
C LYS A 370 14.69 6.91 36.60
N LEU A 371 13.51 7.35 36.16
CA LEU A 371 13.36 8.18 34.96
C LEU A 371 14.01 9.55 35.14
N LEU A 372 13.82 10.17 36.31
CA LEU A 372 14.41 11.47 36.61
C LEU A 372 15.94 11.43 36.50
N LYS A 373 16.59 10.41 37.09
CA LYS A 373 18.04 10.20 36.97
C LYS A 373 18.52 10.05 35.52
N ARG A 374 17.73 9.40 34.65
CA ARG A 374 18.08 9.21 33.23
C ARG A 374 17.91 10.48 32.41
N LEU A 375 16.86 11.25 32.67
CA LEU A 375 16.69 12.58 32.10
C LEU A 375 17.78 13.55 32.58
N ASP A 376 18.27 13.39 33.81
CA ASP A 376 19.43 14.12 34.32
C ASP A 376 20.74 13.72 33.64
N LEU A 377 20.84 12.48 33.15
CA LEU A 377 21.96 12.04 32.34
C LEU A 377 22.05 12.84 31.03
N ILE A 378 20.93 13.08 30.36
CA ILE A 378 20.86 13.93 29.14
C ILE A 378 21.33 15.37 29.42
N SER A 379 21.14 15.86 30.65
CA SER A 379 21.63 17.19 31.05
C SER A 379 23.11 17.22 31.50
N LYS A 380 23.72 16.05 31.72
CA LYS A 380 25.12 15.93 32.18
C LYS A 380 26.08 15.52 31.06
N ILE A 381 25.62 14.70 30.13
CA ILE A 381 26.30 14.37 28.85
C ILE A 381 26.12 15.54 27.89
#